data_AF-A0A6B9YMI2-F1
#
_entry.id   AF-A0A6B9YMI2-F1
#
_cell.length_a   1.000
_cell.length_b   1.000
_cell.length_c   1.000
_cell.angle_alpha   90.00
_cell.angle_beta   90.00
_cell.angle_gamma   90.00
#
_symmetry.space_group_name_H-M   'P 1'
#
loop_
_entity.id
_entity.type
_entity.pdbx_description
1 polymer ?
#
loop_
_entity_poly.entity_id
_entity_poly.type
_entity_poly.pdbx_seq_one_letter_code
_entity_poly.pdbx_strand_id
1 'polypeptide(L)'
;MHVWPSTDRPPARPAQRKIGEVTKERPHAISGGFDLRDATTSPDGRVVIASHSGYQPHGLVVIDTRTQKEIQHIDLKTVWLGMTWTPDGHTLFIPGGNATGIKKIENSAAPIYEFQYKNGRLELT
;
A
#
# COMPACT_ATOMS: atom_id res chain seq x y z
N MET A 1 49.95 -18.37 20.99
CA MET A 1 49.55 -18.43 19.57
C MET A 1 48.45 -19.47 19.44
N HIS A 2 47.22 -19.05 19.17
CA HIS A 2 46.11 -19.97 18.89
C HIS A 2 45.70 -19.72 17.43
N VAL A 3 45.84 -20.74 16.59
CA VAL A 3 45.43 -20.69 15.18
C VAL A 3 44.07 -21.37 15.07
N TRP A 4 43.11 -20.70 14.44
CA TRP A 4 41.80 -21.28 14.10
C TRP A 4 41.89 -21.99 12.75
N PRO A 5 41.27 -23.15 12.54
CA PRO A 5 41.25 -23.80 11.24
C PRO A 5 40.34 -23.00 10.29
N SER A 6 40.85 -22.62 9.12
CA SER A 6 40.02 -22.04 8.07
C SER A 6 39.14 -23.12 7.45
N THR A 7 37.84 -23.03 7.66
CA THR A 7 36.87 -23.79 6.87
C THR A 7 36.53 -23.00 5.62
N ASP A 8 37.43 -22.99 4.64
CA ASP A 8 37.12 -22.50 3.29
C ASP A 8 36.28 -23.54 2.55
N ARG A 9 35.00 -23.64 2.93
CA ARG A 9 33.99 -24.29 2.10
C ARG A 9 33.30 -23.20 1.28
N PRO A 10 33.39 -23.21 -0.06
CA PRO A 10 32.68 -22.21 -0.86
C PRO A 10 31.18 -22.29 -0.56
N PRO A 11 30.48 -21.15 -0.49
CA PRO A 11 29.06 -21.12 -0.15
C PRO A 11 28.28 -22.00 -1.14
N ALA A 12 27.35 -22.80 -0.62
CA ALA A 12 26.48 -23.63 -1.44
C ALA A 12 25.75 -22.72 -2.45
N ARG A 13 25.75 -23.14 -3.72
CA ARG A 13 25.02 -22.41 -4.77
C ARG A 13 23.54 -22.32 -4.36
N PRO A 14 22.93 -21.13 -4.31
CA PRO A 14 21.52 -21.01 -3.98
C PRO A 14 20.71 -21.84 -4.97
N ALA A 15 19.72 -22.57 -4.45
CA ALA A 15 18.85 -23.38 -5.29
C ALA A 15 18.20 -22.50 -6.37
N GLN A 16 18.28 -22.93 -7.62
CA GLN A 16 17.70 -22.19 -8.73
C GLN A 16 16.18 -22.22 -8.58
N ARG A 17 15.58 -21.04 -8.37
CA ARG A 17 14.12 -20.90 -8.25
C ARG A 17 13.45 -21.39 -9.54
N LYS A 18 12.59 -22.40 -9.44
CA LYS A 18 11.68 -22.74 -10.55
C LYS A 18 10.62 -21.64 -10.66
N ILE A 19 10.70 -20.87 -11.74
CA ILE A 19 9.65 -19.92 -12.13
C ILE A 19 8.65 -20.71 -12.99
N GLY A 20 7.35 -20.60 -12.70
CA GLY A 20 6.29 -21.23 -13.49
C GLY A 20 6.13 -20.59 -14.87
N GLU A 21 5.20 -21.09 -15.67
CA GLU A 21 4.88 -20.49 -16.97
C GLU A 21 4.31 -19.07 -16.80
N VAL A 22 4.63 -18.19 -17.76
CA VAL A 22 4.09 -16.83 -17.80
C VAL A 22 2.60 -16.90 -18.11
N THR A 23 1.77 -16.14 -17.37
CA THR A 23 0.34 -16.05 -17.67
C THR A 23 0.11 -15.51 -19.08
N LYS A 24 -0.78 -16.16 -19.83
CA LYS A 24 -1.26 -15.70 -21.14
C LYS A 24 -2.54 -14.87 -21.02
N GLU A 25 -3.16 -14.86 -19.84
CA GLU A 25 -4.37 -14.09 -19.57
C GLU A 25 -4.06 -12.60 -19.49
N ARG A 26 -4.95 -11.79 -20.04
CA ARG A 26 -4.82 -10.33 -19.94
C ARG A 26 -5.25 -9.87 -18.55
N PRO A 27 -4.55 -8.90 -17.94
CA PRO A 27 -5.02 -8.29 -16.71
C PRO A 27 -6.42 -7.70 -16.90
N HIS A 28 -7.30 -7.93 -15.92
CA HIS A 28 -8.58 -7.25 -15.83
C HIS A 28 -8.39 -5.91 -15.11
N ALA A 29 -8.80 -4.81 -15.74
CA ALA A 29 -8.72 -3.48 -15.16
C ALA A 29 -10.05 -3.11 -14.48
N ILE A 30 -9.98 -2.60 -13.26
CA ILE A 30 -11.13 -2.01 -12.57
C ILE A 30 -11.28 -0.56 -13.05
N SER A 31 -12.46 -0.23 -13.58
CA SER A 31 -12.82 1.11 -14.01
C SER A 31 -12.85 2.08 -12.82
N GLY A 32 -12.32 3.29 -12.97
CA GLY A 32 -12.30 4.30 -11.90
C GLY A 32 -11.52 5.57 -12.24
N GLY A 33 -10.57 5.48 -13.18
CA GLY A 33 -9.87 6.66 -13.69
C GLY A 33 -8.94 7.33 -12.68
N PHE A 34 -8.47 6.59 -11.68
CA PHE A 34 -7.56 7.09 -10.64
C PHE A 34 -6.11 6.76 -10.98
N ASP A 35 -5.22 7.73 -10.79
CA ASP A 35 -3.76 7.51 -10.83
C ASP A 35 -3.32 6.81 -9.53
N LEU A 36 -3.55 5.50 -9.48
CA LEU A 36 -3.25 4.70 -8.30
C LEU A 36 -1.73 4.57 -8.08
N ARG A 37 -1.29 4.82 -6.85
CA ARG A 37 0.13 4.75 -6.48
C ARG A 37 0.47 3.54 -5.65
N ASP A 38 -0.42 3.16 -4.73
CA ASP A 38 -0.25 2.01 -3.86
C ASP A 38 -1.62 1.40 -3.53
N ALA A 39 -1.65 0.11 -3.20
CA ALA A 39 -2.86 -0.61 -2.85
C ALA A 39 -2.59 -1.69 -1.79
N THR A 40 -3.52 -1.85 -0.85
CA THR A 40 -3.51 -2.96 0.12
C THR A 40 -4.88 -3.60 0.20
N THR A 41 -4.90 -4.92 0.39
CA THR A 41 -6.13 -5.64 0.74
C THR A 41 -6.40 -5.48 2.23
N SER A 42 -7.68 -5.43 2.62
CA SER A 42 -8.08 -5.52 4.04
C SER A 42 -7.73 -6.89 4.63
N PRO A 43 -7.53 -6.99 5.96
CA PRO A 43 -7.18 -8.25 6.62
C PRO A 43 -8.20 -9.36 6.42
N ASP A 44 -9.47 -9.00 6.24
CA ASP A 44 -10.58 -9.92 5.98
C ASP A 44 -10.80 -10.22 4.47
N GLY A 45 -10.01 -9.63 3.58
CA GLY A 45 -10.10 -9.82 2.13
C GLY A 45 -11.31 -9.18 1.45
N ARG A 46 -12.15 -8.43 2.19
CA ARG A 46 -13.41 -7.88 1.65
C ARG A 46 -13.21 -6.70 0.74
N VAL A 47 -12.16 -5.91 0.97
CA VAL A 47 -11.92 -4.69 0.21
C VAL A 47 -10.45 -4.54 -0.19
N VAL A 48 -10.23 -3.82 -1.27
CA VAL A 48 -8.92 -3.25 -1.63
C VAL A 48 -9.00 -1.74 -1.38
N ILE A 49 -8.02 -1.22 -0.66
CA ILE A 49 -7.84 0.21 -0.43
C ILE A 49 -6.70 0.63 -1.34
N ALA A 50 -6.95 1.62 -2.20
CA ALA A 50 -5.93 2.15 -3.08
C ALA A 50 -5.80 3.66 -2.89
N SER A 51 -4.55 4.15 -2.85
CA SER A 51 -4.25 5.57 -2.80
C SER A 51 -4.14 6.13 -4.21
N HIS A 52 -4.65 7.34 -4.40
CA HIS A 52 -4.42 8.11 -5.63
C HIS A 52 -3.76 9.44 -5.32
N SER A 53 -2.68 9.71 -6.04
CA SER A 53 -1.99 11.00 -6.02
C SER A 53 -1.41 11.30 -7.40
N GLY A 54 -2.04 12.25 -8.08
CA GLY A 54 -1.83 12.56 -9.50
C GLY A 54 -2.53 13.85 -9.89
N TYR A 55 -3.16 13.89 -11.07
CA TYR A 55 -3.91 15.08 -11.52
C TYR A 55 -5.16 15.37 -10.68
N GLN A 56 -5.78 14.32 -10.12
CA GLN A 56 -6.96 14.40 -9.27
C GLN A 56 -6.59 14.75 -7.81
N PRO A 57 -7.54 15.29 -7.01
CA PRO A 57 -7.36 15.46 -5.58
C PRO A 57 -6.78 14.21 -4.94
N HIS A 58 -5.92 14.36 -3.93
CA HIS A 58 -5.33 13.23 -3.25
C HIS A 58 -6.38 12.52 -2.40
N GLY A 59 -6.30 11.21 -2.31
CA GLY A 59 -7.29 10.47 -1.56
C GLY A 59 -7.13 8.96 -1.60
N LEU A 60 -8.17 8.31 -1.10
CA LEU A 60 -8.31 6.86 -1.07
C LEU A 60 -9.61 6.46 -1.74
N VAL A 61 -9.54 5.35 -2.45
CA VAL A 61 -10.71 4.61 -2.90
C VAL A 61 -10.76 3.25 -2.22
N VAL A 62 -11.93 2.87 -1.74
CA VAL A 62 -12.20 1.54 -1.17
C VAL A 62 -13.06 0.78 -2.17
N ILE A 63 -12.56 -0.37 -2.62
CA ILE A 63 -13.15 -1.19 -3.67
C ILE A 63 -13.57 -2.52 -3.06
N ASP A 64 -14.83 -2.90 -3.22
CA ASP A 64 -15.33 -4.22 -2.83
C ASP A 64 -14.73 -5.30 -3.75
N THR A 65 -14.07 -6.30 -3.17
CA THR A 65 -13.31 -7.31 -3.95
C THR A 65 -14.20 -8.25 -4.76
N ARG A 66 -15.44 -8.44 -4.33
CA ARG A 66 -16.40 -9.34 -4.98
C ARG A 66 -17.08 -8.70 -6.18
N THR A 67 -17.49 -7.45 -6.04
CA THR A 67 -18.25 -6.69 -7.04
C THR A 67 -17.37 -5.80 -7.90
N GLN A 68 -16.13 -5.56 -7.47
CA GLN A 68 -15.15 -4.68 -8.12
C GLN A 68 -15.66 -3.25 -8.28
N LYS A 69 -16.51 -2.81 -7.35
CA LYS A 69 -17.07 -1.46 -7.33
C LYS A 69 -16.41 -0.65 -6.23
N GLU A 70 -16.18 0.62 -6.53
CA GLU A 70 -15.91 1.62 -5.51
C GLU A 70 -17.10 1.70 -4.57
N ILE A 71 -16.84 1.55 -3.28
CA ILE A 71 -17.84 1.64 -2.22
C ILE A 71 -17.58 2.84 -1.29
N GLN A 72 -16.41 3.47 -1.39
CA GLN A 72 -16.04 4.66 -0.63
C GLN A 72 -14.94 5.46 -1.34
N HIS A 73 -15.09 6.78 -1.28
CA HIS A 73 -14.08 7.76 -1.66
C HIS A 73 -13.72 8.60 -0.43
N ILE A 74 -12.44 8.87 -0.21
CA ILE A 74 -11.98 9.67 0.93
C ILE A 74 -10.95 10.69 0.46
N ASP A 75 -11.32 11.97 0.52
CA ASP A 75 -10.41 13.06 0.20
C ASP A 75 -9.36 13.24 1.31
N LEU A 76 -8.09 13.32 0.91
CA LEU A 76 -6.96 13.62 1.77
C LEU A 76 -6.20 14.82 1.23
N LYS A 77 -5.58 15.60 2.12
CA LYS A 77 -4.70 16.71 1.68
C LYS A 77 -3.50 16.18 0.92
N THR A 78 -2.93 15.06 1.39
CA THR A 78 -1.76 14.42 0.79
C THR A 78 -1.83 12.91 1.03
N VAL A 79 -1.28 12.11 0.11
CA VAL A 79 -1.04 10.68 0.32
C VAL A 79 0.27 10.28 -0.36
N TRP A 80 1.04 9.41 0.30
CA TRP A 80 2.32 8.90 -0.22
C TRP A 80 2.32 7.37 -0.30
N LEU A 81 3.45 6.80 -0.72
CA LEU A 81 3.66 5.36 -0.86
C LEU A 81 3.73 4.67 0.51
N GLY A 82 3.13 3.49 0.58
CA GLY A 82 3.08 2.64 1.76
C GLY A 82 1.76 2.76 2.50
N MET A 83 1.22 1.63 2.99
CA MET A 83 0.11 1.57 3.94
C MET A 83 0.35 0.38 4.86
N THR A 84 -0.05 0.47 6.13
CA THR A 84 0.15 -0.64 7.07
C THR A 84 -1.03 -0.86 7.99
N TRP A 85 -1.40 -2.13 8.16
CA TRP A 85 -2.44 -2.57 9.07
C TRP A 85 -1.88 -2.84 10.45
N THR A 86 -2.66 -2.54 11.49
CA THR A 86 -2.41 -3.11 12.80
C THR A 86 -2.54 -4.64 12.77
N PRO A 87 -1.84 -5.37 13.66
CA PRO A 87 -1.91 -6.83 13.68
C PRO A 87 -3.31 -7.40 13.95
N ASP A 88 -4.16 -6.66 14.66
CA ASP A 88 -5.56 -7.01 14.90
C ASP A 88 -6.48 -6.71 13.69
N GLY A 89 -5.97 -5.98 12.70
CA GLY A 89 -6.67 -5.65 11.47
C GLY A 89 -7.74 -4.56 11.61
N HIS A 90 -7.78 -3.86 12.74
CA HIS A 90 -8.80 -2.83 13.01
C HIS A 90 -8.38 -1.43 12.57
N THR A 91 -7.09 -1.18 12.36
CA THR A 91 -6.59 0.15 12.04
C THR A 91 -5.64 0.11 10.86
N LEU A 92 -5.80 1.08 9.96
CA LEU A 92 -4.94 1.31 8.80
C LEU A 92 -4.22 2.63 8.96
N PHE A 93 -2.89 2.60 8.92
CA PHE A 93 -2.05 3.78 8.91
C PHE A 93 -1.59 4.10 7.49
N ILE A 94 -1.68 5.38 7.14
CA ILE A 94 -1.39 5.88 5.80
C ILE A 94 -0.51 7.12 5.91
N PRO A 95 0.72 7.12 5.35
CA PRO A 95 1.57 8.29 5.31
C PRO A 95 1.00 9.31 4.33
N GLY A 96 0.89 10.54 4.79
CA GLY A 96 0.78 11.72 3.96
C GLY A 96 2.10 12.01 3.26
N GLY A 97 2.02 12.74 2.15
CA GLY A 97 3.20 13.28 1.47
C GLY A 97 3.60 14.62 2.06
N ASN A 98 4.86 15.02 1.86
CA ASN A 98 5.27 16.39 2.11
C ASN A 98 4.57 17.32 1.09
N ALA A 99 3.72 18.23 1.57
CA ALA A 99 3.13 19.28 0.74
C ALA A 99 4.15 20.40 0.47
N THR A 100 5.27 20.11 -0.20
CA THR A 100 6.24 21.14 -0.62
C THR A 100 5.80 21.78 -1.93
N GLY A 101 4.70 22.53 -1.87
CA GLY A 101 4.31 23.47 -2.92
C GLY A 101 4.86 24.88 -2.68
N ILE A 102 4.72 25.78 -3.66
CA ILE A 102 5.17 27.20 -3.59
C ILE A 102 4.59 27.94 -2.37
N LYS A 103 3.45 27.47 -1.84
CA LYS A 103 2.99 27.85 -0.51
C LYS A 103 3.66 26.93 0.52
N LYS A 104 4.79 27.38 1.08
CA LYS A 104 5.29 26.88 2.35
C LYS A 104 4.18 27.05 3.38
N ILE A 105 3.46 25.97 3.68
CA ILE A 105 2.60 25.95 4.86
C ILE A 105 3.56 25.71 6.03
N GLU A 106 3.79 26.75 6.83
CA GLU A 106 4.52 26.61 8.08
C GLU A 106 3.86 25.46 8.88
N ASN A 107 4.67 24.49 9.32
CA ASN A 107 4.26 23.22 9.94
C ASN A 107 3.76 22.08 9.02
N SER A 108 4.12 22.06 7.73
CA SER A 108 3.82 20.95 6.79
C SER A 108 4.67 19.68 7.03
N ALA A 109 4.74 19.16 8.25
CA ALA A 109 5.23 17.80 8.46
C ALA A 109 4.30 16.82 7.72
N ALA A 110 4.87 15.82 7.05
CA ALA A 110 4.09 14.75 6.44
C ALA A 110 3.24 14.06 7.53
N PRO A 111 1.90 14.16 7.49
CA PRO A 111 1.07 13.54 8.51
C PRO A 111 1.09 12.01 8.36
N ILE A 112 0.70 11.28 9.40
CA ILE A 112 0.24 9.90 9.27
C ILE A 112 -1.25 9.94 9.59
N TYR A 113 -2.08 9.48 8.66
CA TYR A 113 -3.51 9.31 8.89
C TYR A 113 -3.76 7.95 9.52
N GLU A 114 -4.63 7.94 10.52
CA GLU A 114 -5.14 6.74 11.17
C GLU A 114 -6.61 6.56 10.79
N PHE A 115 -6.95 5.39 10.25
CA PHE A 115 -8.31 5.00 9.93
C PHE A 115 -8.73 3.76 10.69
N GLN A 116 -9.89 3.82 11.32
CA GLN A 116 -10.56 2.63 11.83
C GLN A 116 -11.21 1.87 10.67
N TYR A 117 -11.06 0.55 10.65
CA TYR A 117 -11.65 -0.32 9.65
C TYR A 117 -12.82 -1.11 10.24
N LYS A 118 -14.00 -0.92 9.65
CA LYS A 118 -15.22 -1.57 10.09
C LYS A 118 -16.12 -1.89 8.92
N ASN A 119 -16.53 -3.16 8.84
CA ASN A 119 -17.51 -3.63 7.85
C ASN A 119 -17.21 -3.24 6.40
N GLY A 120 -15.94 -3.30 5.97
CA GLY A 120 -15.56 -2.92 4.61
C GLY A 120 -15.41 -1.42 4.38
N ARG A 121 -15.38 -0.59 5.43
CA ARG A 121 -15.24 0.87 5.33
C ARG A 121 -14.14 1.39 6.24
N LEU A 122 -13.56 2.52 5.84
CA LEU A 122 -12.61 3.28 6.64
C LEU A 122 -13.32 4.47 7.29
N GLU A 123 -13.05 4.71 8.56
CA GLU A 123 -13.59 5.83 9.35
C GLU A 123 -12.41 6.64 9.90
N LEU A 124 -12.46 7.98 9.72
CA LEU A 124 -11.44 8.86 10.27
C LEU A 124 -11.59 8.92 11.80
N THR A 125 -10.48 8.92 12.51
CA THR A 125 -10.45 9.04 13.97
C THR A 125 -10.52 10.49 14.43
#